data_AF-A0A9E0K185-F1
#
_entry.id   AF-A0A9E0K185-F1
#
_cell.length_a   1.000
_cell.length_b   1.000
_cell.length_c   1.000
_cell.angle_alpha   90.00
_cell.angle_beta   90.00
_cell.angle_gamma   90.00
#
_symmetry.space_group_name_H-M   'P 1'
#
loop_
_entity.id
_entity.type
_entity.pdbx_description
1 polymer ?
#
loop_
_entity_poly.entity_id
_entity_poly.type
_entity_poly.pdbx_seq_one_letter_code
_entity_poly.pdbx_strand_id
1 'polypeptide(L)'
;MKKICCLFVILFVITTMGIAGAAEKKIIIKTPDKIIQTEDNANLIDGKIKIPLNLVKDYLYQNMAIDNPNKQVLINFSMPKIKFNNDKTNNLIFNGFKIMYPLEKINNNDYLNIDRLGLLLGISIEENEDNIIITTNRNSYYNPVKLNYSATNDLAKIVMVWQPILTESAATEKLPALNILSPSWFSIVSADGMIANKADYQYSVMAKENKYKLWPLITNSFDPDLTHKFLNDKNARKNIIKQLVVYAGLYEVDGINFDFENIYESDRELLNQFMLEATKALHDINVKVSIDVTAPMDDSQWSKCYDRKTLGKIVDYVMLMAYDEHWRTSPVSGSVASLPWVENGVVNTLKDVPNEKLVLGLPFYMREWQEQTVAGKIKVKAKTVAMHEIDTIIKDKKLKPLWLEDKGQDYVQYQQDGAIYKIWIENEKSLDKKINLVEKYNLAGVAAWRKGFEKPEVWQLLEEKLNSKVPEETTTCIKKPKKKNKKSTML
;
A
#
# COMPACT_ATOMS: atom_id res chain seq x y z
N MET A 1 35.45 31.80 -41.33
CA MET A 1 34.10 31.81 -40.73
C MET A 1 33.55 30.38 -40.79
N LYS A 2 34.02 29.47 -39.92
CA LYS A 2 33.39 28.99 -38.66
C LYS A 2 31.90 28.63 -38.77
N LYS A 3 31.62 27.32 -38.82
CA LYS A 3 30.65 26.51 -38.03
C LYS A 3 30.54 25.13 -38.72
N ILE A 4 31.48 24.20 -38.48
CA ILE A 4 31.56 23.23 -37.37
C ILE A 4 30.33 22.32 -37.29
N CYS A 5 30.52 21.16 -37.92
CA CYS A 5 29.88 19.87 -37.69
C CYS A 5 30.33 19.35 -36.31
N CYS A 6 29.41 18.95 -35.43
CA CYS A 6 29.76 18.24 -34.20
C CYS A 6 28.84 17.02 -34.02
N LEU A 7 29.49 15.86 -34.14
CA LEU A 7 29.18 14.55 -33.58
C LEU A 7 28.54 14.67 -32.18
N PHE A 8 27.38 14.05 -31.99
CA PHE A 8 26.89 13.70 -30.66
C PHE A 8 27.67 12.48 -30.16
N VAL A 9 28.75 12.73 -29.43
CA VAL A 9 29.37 11.73 -28.54
C VAL A 9 28.55 11.74 -27.25
N ILE A 10 27.75 10.70 -27.04
CA ILE A 10 27.10 10.46 -25.74
C ILE A 10 28.20 9.98 -24.79
N LEU A 11 28.73 10.91 -24.01
CA LEU A 11 29.64 10.63 -22.92
C LEU A 11 28.82 10.03 -21.77
N PHE A 12 28.97 8.72 -21.55
CA PHE A 12 28.53 8.05 -20.33
C PHE A 12 29.38 8.60 -19.18
N VAL A 13 28.90 9.65 -18.52
CA VAL A 13 29.43 10.03 -17.21
C VAL A 13 28.78 9.09 -16.22
N ILE A 14 29.52 8.06 -15.83
CA ILE A 14 29.27 7.33 -14.59
C ILE A 14 29.59 8.31 -13.46
N THR A 15 28.61 9.11 -13.08
CA THR A 15 28.62 9.75 -11.76
C THR A 15 28.45 8.63 -10.76
N THR A 16 29.52 8.30 -10.06
CA THR A 16 29.42 7.65 -8.75
C THR A 16 28.47 8.50 -7.91
N MET A 17 27.23 8.03 -7.73
CA MET A 17 26.29 8.59 -6.76
C MET A 17 26.93 8.38 -5.38
N GLY A 18 27.70 9.38 -4.95
CA GLY A 18 27.90 9.63 -3.53
C GLY A 18 26.52 9.87 -2.91
N ILE A 19 26.31 9.30 -1.74
CA ILE A 19 25.13 9.48 -0.91
C ILE A 19 24.85 10.98 -0.81
N ALA A 20 23.73 11.43 -1.40
CA ALA A 20 23.33 12.83 -1.37
C ALA A 20 22.82 13.20 0.03
N GLY A 21 23.53 14.11 0.70
CA GLY A 21 22.96 15.14 1.58
C GLY A 21 22.31 14.70 2.90
N ALA A 22 23.06 14.14 3.84
CA ALA A 22 22.67 14.24 5.25
C ALA A 22 23.16 15.59 5.81
N ALA A 23 22.23 16.46 6.19
CA ALA A 23 22.57 17.70 6.91
C ALA A 23 22.43 17.46 8.41
N GLU A 24 23.48 17.71 9.17
CA GLU A 24 23.43 17.68 10.63
C GLU A 24 23.05 19.05 11.19
N LYS A 25 22.09 19.07 12.10
CA LYS A 25 21.66 20.30 12.80
C LYS A 25 21.70 20.09 14.31
N LYS A 26 22.07 21.14 15.04
CA LYS A 26 22.07 21.08 16.51
C LYS A 26 20.64 20.98 17.03
N ILE A 27 20.43 20.21 18.10
CA ILE A 27 19.11 20.10 18.72
C ILE A 27 19.01 21.03 19.93
N ILE A 28 17.93 21.80 19.98
CA ILE A 28 17.55 22.62 21.13
C ILE A 28 16.19 22.15 21.62
N ILE A 29 16.11 21.72 22.88
CA ILE A 29 14.86 21.31 23.51
C ILE A 29 14.38 22.40 24.46
N LYS A 30 13.22 22.97 24.13
CA LYS A 30 12.50 23.92 24.98
C LYS A 30 11.43 23.15 25.75
N THR A 31 11.65 23.00 27.04
CA THR A 31 10.64 22.52 27.98
C THR A 31 9.99 23.70 28.69
N PRO A 32 8.84 23.51 29.35
CA PRO A 32 8.20 24.58 30.12
C PRO A 32 9.10 25.20 31.19
N ASP A 33 10.10 24.44 31.67
CA ASP A 33 10.93 24.81 32.81
C ASP A 33 12.38 25.17 32.43
N LYS A 34 12.84 24.76 31.24
CA LYS A 34 14.24 24.95 30.80
C LYS A 34 14.42 24.87 29.30
N ILE A 35 15.45 25.53 28.81
CA ILE A 35 16.02 25.37 27.46
C ILE A 35 17.28 24.50 27.59
N ILE A 36 17.39 23.47 26.76
CA ILE A 36 18.48 22.50 26.77
C ILE A 36 19.11 22.50 25.39
N GLN A 37 20.41 22.77 25.31
CA GLN A 37 21.19 22.55 24.10
C GLN A 37 21.86 21.19 24.24
N THR A 38 21.62 20.29 23.29
CA THR A 38 22.14 18.92 23.38
C THR A 38 23.51 18.82 22.72
N GLU A 39 24.29 17.81 23.14
CA GLU A 39 25.54 17.45 22.46
C GLU A 39 25.28 16.65 21.17
N ASP A 40 24.11 15.99 21.09
CA ASP A 40 23.66 15.26 19.91
C ASP A 40 23.12 16.19 18.80
N ASN A 41 23.25 15.73 17.56
CA ASN A 41 22.70 16.36 16.36
C ASN A 41 21.47 15.62 15.82
N ALA A 42 20.56 16.35 15.19
CA ALA A 42 19.53 15.80 14.33
C ALA A 42 20.11 15.54 12.94
N ASN A 43 19.71 14.42 12.34
CA ASN A 43 20.01 14.11 10.95
C ASN A 43 18.81 14.45 10.08
N LEU A 44 19.00 15.33 9.09
CA LEU A 44 18.00 15.62 8.07
C LEU A 44 18.35 14.77 6.84
N ILE A 45 17.53 13.75 6.59
CA ILE A 45 17.72 12.78 5.51
C ILE A 45 16.37 12.58 4.84
N ASP A 46 16.30 12.83 3.53
CA ASP A 46 15.08 12.68 2.70
C ASP A 46 13.85 13.41 3.26
N GLY A 47 14.05 14.63 3.77
CA GLY A 47 13.00 15.45 4.36
C GLY A 47 12.49 14.95 5.72
N LYS A 48 13.19 14.00 6.35
CA LYS A 48 12.86 13.46 7.67
C LYS A 48 13.78 14.04 8.74
N ILE A 49 13.21 14.48 9.87
CA ILE A 49 13.99 14.90 11.03
C ILE A 49 14.21 13.68 11.93
N LYS A 50 15.43 13.12 11.88
CA LYS A 50 15.82 11.93 12.64
C LYS A 50 16.59 12.33 13.89
N ILE A 51 16.12 11.90 15.06
CA ILE A 51 16.68 12.27 16.37
C ILE A 51 17.04 11.01 17.17
N PRO A 52 18.15 11.00 17.93
CA PRO A 52 18.53 9.83 18.73
C PRO A 52 17.42 9.40 19.70
N LEU A 53 17.16 8.10 19.77
CA LEU A 53 16.12 7.52 20.63
C LEU A 53 16.33 7.89 22.11
N ASN A 54 17.57 7.91 22.59
CA ASN A 54 17.89 8.24 23.98
C ASN A 54 17.48 9.67 24.33
N LEU A 55 17.74 10.64 23.44
CA LEU A 55 17.31 12.02 23.61
C LEU A 55 15.77 12.13 23.69
N VAL A 56 15.05 11.39 22.85
CA VAL A 56 13.58 11.34 22.92
C VAL A 56 13.14 10.78 24.28
N LYS A 57 13.74 9.69 24.77
CA LYS A 57 13.41 9.11 26.08
C LYS A 57 13.70 10.06 27.23
N ASP A 58 14.87 10.69 27.23
CA ASP A 58 15.35 11.50 28.36
C ASP A 58 14.58 12.81 28.50
N TYR A 59 14.20 13.43 27.38
CA TYR A 59 13.69 14.81 27.38
C TYR A 59 12.26 14.98 26.86
N LEU A 60 11.75 14.06 26.04
CA LEU A 60 10.46 14.24 25.35
C LEU A 60 9.40 13.27 25.85
N TYR A 61 9.71 11.96 25.94
CA TYR A 61 8.75 10.94 26.31
C TYR A 61 9.38 9.61 26.74
N GLN A 62 9.22 9.25 28.01
CA GLN A 62 9.93 8.12 28.63
C GLN A 62 9.29 6.74 28.41
N ASN A 63 7.97 6.67 28.12
CA ASN A 63 7.21 5.41 28.11
C ASN A 63 7.40 4.65 26.78
N MET A 64 8.63 4.19 26.55
CA MET A 64 9.09 3.54 25.33
C MET A 64 9.97 2.32 25.62
N ALA A 65 9.78 1.23 24.87
CA ALA A 65 10.61 0.03 24.92
C ALA A 65 11.08 -0.35 23.51
N ILE A 66 12.33 -0.80 23.35
CA ILE A 66 12.82 -1.27 22.06
C ILE A 66 12.29 -2.68 21.82
N ASP A 67 11.72 -2.90 20.63
CA ASP A 67 11.32 -4.21 20.15
C ASP A 67 12.35 -4.72 19.13
N ASN A 68 13.32 -5.48 19.62
CA ASN A 68 14.46 -5.96 18.85
C ASN A 68 14.09 -6.87 17.66
N PRO A 69 13.14 -7.83 17.77
CA PRO A 69 12.71 -8.66 16.64
C PRO A 69 12.24 -7.85 15.43
N ASN A 70 11.53 -6.75 15.65
CA ASN A 70 10.92 -5.97 14.57
C ASN A 70 11.66 -4.67 14.24
N LYS A 71 12.79 -4.40 14.94
CA LYS A 71 13.57 -3.15 14.83
C LYS A 71 12.69 -1.90 14.93
N GLN A 72 11.82 -1.90 15.94
CA GLN A 72 10.85 -0.84 16.18
C GLN A 72 10.90 -0.42 17.64
N VAL A 73 10.31 0.74 17.95
CA VAL A 73 10.06 1.15 19.33
C VAL A 73 8.58 0.96 19.65
N LEU A 74 8.29 0.26 20.74
CA LEU A 74 6.98 0.21 21.35
C LEU A 74 6.79 1.48 22.19
N ILE A 75 5.79 2.29 21.87
CA ILE A 75 5.47 3.53 22.58
C ILE A 75 4.09 3.39 23.21
N ASN A 76 3.99 3.63 24.51
CA ASN A 76 2.76 3.50 25.27
C ASN A 76 2.20 4.88 25.64
N PHE A 77 1.12 5.28 24.97
CA PHE A 77 0.41 6.54 25.19
C PHE A 77 -0.69 6.36 26.22
N SER A 78 -0.43 6.69 27.48
CA SER A 78 -1.45 6.61 28.55
C SER A 78 -2.49 7.74 28.50
N MET A 79 -2.08 8.93 28.04
CA MET A 79 -2.94 10.10 27.83
C MET A 79 -2.55 10.78 26.51
N PRO A 80 -3.09 10.32 25.37
CA PRO A 80 -2.70 10.84 24.08
C PRO A 80 -3.11 12.31 23.92
N LYS A 81 -2.21 13.12 23.36
CA LYS A 81 -2.42 14.57 23.15
C LYS A 81 -3.00 14.90 21.77
N ILE A 82 -3.74 13.96 21.20
CA ILE A 82 -4.38 14.08 19.89
C ILE A 82 -5.89 14.01 20.02
N LYS A 83 -6.60 14.66 19.10
CA LYS A 83 -8.05 14.49 18.94
C LYS A 83 -8.41 14.36 17.47
N PHE A 84 -9.42 13.54 17.22
CA PHE A 84 -10.15 13.46 15.97
C PHE A 84 -11.38 14.37 16.04
N ASN A 85 -12.00 14.65 14.89
CA ASN A 85 -13.24 15.42 14.84
C ASN A 85 -14.49 14.64 15.31
N ASN A 86 -14.31 13.39 15.74
CA ASN A 86 -15.38 12.48 16.11
C ASN A 86 -15.21 12.01 17.57
N ASP A 87 -16.23 12.25 18.40
CA ASP A 87 -16.20 11.88 19.83
C ASP A 87 -16.11 10.38 20.07
N LYS A 88 -16.70 9.55 19.19
CA LYS A 88 -16.58 8.09 19.29
C LYS A 88 -15.13 7.66 19.13
N THR A 89 -14.44 8.21 18.13
CA THR A 89 -13.02 7.98 17.88
C THR A 89 -12.17 8.47 19.04
N ASN A 90 -12.46 9.66 19.57
CA ASN A 90 -11.77 10.20 20.74
C ASN A 90 -11.94 9.27 21.96
N ASN A 91 -13.16 8.80 22.23
CA ASN A 91 -13.44 7.86 23.31
C ASN A 91 -12.73 6.50 23.13
N LEU A 92 -12.57 6.05 21.88
CA LEU A 92 -11.85 4.82 21.58
C LEU A 92 -10.39 4.91 22.05
N ILE A 93 -9.72 6.04 21.83
CA ILE A 93 -8.30 6.23 22.17
C ILE A 93 -8.07 6.90 23.53
N PHE A 94 -9.11 7.42 24.18
CA PHE A 94 -9.03 8.22 25.42
C PHE A 94 -8.29 7.49 26.56
N ASN A 95 -8.59 6.21 26.76
CA ASN A 95 -7.94 5.38 27.79
C ASN A 95 -6.53 4.90 27.41
N GLY A 96 -5.90 5.57 26.45
CA GLY A 96 -4.60 5.24 25.93
C GLY A 96 -4.56 4.11 24.92
N PHE A 97 -3.40 4.00 24.29
CA PHE A 97 -3.05 3.01 23.28
C PHE A 97 -1.54 2.80 23.22
N LYS A 98 -1.12 1.70 22.61
CA LYS A 98 0.28 1.44 22.27
C LYS A 98 0.43 1.44 20.76
N ILE A 99 1.57 1.89 20.27
CA ILE A 99 1.95 1.73 18.86
C ILE A 99 3.38 1.19 18.77
N MET A 100 3.67 0.47 17.69
CA MET A 100 5.04 0.29 17.25
C MET A 100 5.38 1.38 16.24
N TYR A 101 6.57 1.95 16.36
CA TYR A 101 7.04 3.01 15.46
C TYR A 101 8.40 2.64 14.85
N PRO A 102 8.62 2.89 13.54
CA PRO A 102 9.88 2.58 12.88
C PRO A 102 11.10 3.16 13.61
N LEU A 103 12.13 2.33 13.77
CA LEU A 103 13.45 2.73 14.26
C LEU A 103 14.45 2.62 13.11
N GLU A 104 15.29 3.65 12.97
CA GLU A 104 16.31 3.69 11.93
C GLU A 104 17.70 3.64 12.54
N LYS A 105 18.61 2.90 11.91
CA LYS A 105 20.00 2.83 12.35
C LYS A 105 20.89 3.72 11.52
N ILE A 106 21.53 4.69 12.17
CA ILE A 106 22.55 5.56 11.58
C ILE A 106 23.81 5.39 12.41
N ASN A 107 24.90 4.93 11.79
CA ASN A 107 26.18 4.68 12.47
C ASN A 107 26.03 3.82 13.75
N ASN A 108 25.23 2.75 13.67
CA ASN A 108 24.87 1.83 14.77
C ASN A 108 24.05 2.44 15.93
N ASN A 109 23.70 3.72 15.86
CA ASN A 109 22.82 4.37 16.82
C ASN A 109 21.37 4.36 16.33
N ASP A 110 20.44 4.28 17.28
CA ASP A 110 19.01 4.19 17.01
C ASP A 110 18.38 5.61 16.95
N TYR A 111 17.70 5.89 15.84
CA TYR A 111 17.05 7.17 15.57
C TYR A 111 15.55 6.99 15.32
N LEU A 112 14.79 8.00 15.72
CA LEU A 112 13.36 8.14 15.42
C LEU A 112 13.13 9.30 14.47
N ASN A 113 12.31 9.07 13.44
CA ASN A 113 11.72 10.17 12.68
C ASN A 113 10.66 10.86 13.54
N ILE A 114 10.95 12.10 13.96
CA ILE A 114 10.11 12.84 14.90
C ILE A 114 8.99 13.65 14.22
N ASP A 115 8.98 13.77 12.88
CA ASP A 115 8.06 14.66 12.13
C ASP A 115 6.60 14.44 12.52
N ARG A 116 6.12 13.20 12.37
CA ARG A 116 4.73 12.82 12.66
C ARG A 116 4.57 12.31 14.07
N LEU A 117 5.56 11.59 14.59
CA LEU A 117 5.57 11.16 15.99
C LEU A 117 5.39 12.35 16.94
N GLY A 118 5.93 13.52 16.59
CA GLY A 118 5.80 14.74 17.37
C GLY A 118 4.36 15.17 17.63
N LEU A 119 3.43 14.88 16.71
CA LEU A 119 1.99 15.11 16.89
C LEU A 119 1.42 14.28 18.06
N LEU A 120 1.85 13.01 18.17
CA LEU A 120 1.42 12.12 19.25
C LEU A 120 2.07 12.49 20.59
N LEU A 121 3.32 12.94 20.56
CA LEU A 121 4.05 13.41 21.74
C LEU A 121 3.58 14.79 22.23
N GLY A 122 2.84 15.53 21.38
CA GLY A 122 2.39 16.89 21.64
C GLY A 122 3.56 17.88 21.73
N ILE A 123 4.52 17.72 20.82
CA ILE A 123 5.67 18.62 20.64
C ILE A 123 5.52 19.39 19.33
N SER A 124 6.05 20.61 19.29
CA SER A 124 6.23 21.37 18.06
C SER A 124 7.70 21.37 17.66
N ILE A 125 7.95 21.40 16.35
CA ILE A 125 9.29 21.37 15.78
C ILE A 125 9.44 22.59 14.88
N GLU A 126 10.49 23.36 15.10
CA GLU A 126 10.89 24.48 14.25
C GLU A 126 12.30 24.21 13.72
N GLU A 127 12.48 24.39 12.41
CA GLU A 127 13.78 24.28 11.76
C GLU A 127 14.28 25.67 11.37
N ASN A 128 15.53 25.98 11.71
CA ASN A 128 16.26 27.13 11.15
C ASN A 128 17.57 26.66 10.51
N GLU A 129 18.41 27.58 10.02
CA GLU A 129 19.63 27.24 9.28
C GLU A 129 20.53 26.23 10.03
N ASP A 130 20.74 26.43 11.34
CA ASP A 130 21.69 25.64 12.13
C ASP A 130 21.04 24.64 13.10
N ASN A 131 19.75 24.80 13.41
CA ASN A 131 19.13 24.11 14.55
C ASN A 131 17.77 23.49 14.22
N ILE A 132 17.49 22.39 14.92
CA ILE A 132 16.16 21.85 15.15
C ILE A 132 15.72 22.20 16.57
N ILE A 133 14.68 23.00 16.70
CA ILE A 133 14.12 23.45 17.97
C ILE A 133 12.86 22.65 18.27
N ILE A 134 12.89 21.84 19.33
CA ILE A 134 11.77 21.02 19.78
C ILE A 134 11.16 21.66 21.01
N THR A 135 9.87 21.98 20.97
CA THR A 135 9.17 22.58 22.11
C THR A 135 8.12 21.63 22.66
N THR A 136 8.19 21.36 23.97
CA THR A 136 7.15 20.63 24.71
C THR A 136 6.26 21.66 25.42
N ASN A 137 4.94 21.55 25.28
CA ASN A 137 4.01 22.56 25.83
C ASN A 137 3.12 21.97 26.95
N ARG A 138 3.05 22.65 28.11
CA ARG A 138 2.11 22.29 29.21
C ARG A 138 0.66 22.32 28.73
N ASN A 139 0.32 23.21 27.80
CA ASN A 139 -1.05 23.44 27.32
C ASN A 139 -1.48 22.52 26.16
N SER A 140 -0.65 21.56 25.75
CA SER A 140 -1.00 20.58 24.70
C SER A 140 -2.24 19.74 25.03
N TYR A 141 -2.62 19.64 26.32
CA TYR A 141 -3.86 19.00 26.76
C TYR A 141 -5.12 19.79 26.36
N TYR A 142 -5.04 21.12 26.32
CA TYR A 142 -6.18 21.99 26.01
C TYR A 142 -6.35 22.25 24.50
N ASN A 143 -5.25 22.16 23.74
CA ASN A 143 -5.22 22.37 22.29
C ASN A 143 -4.66 21.14 21.56
N PRO A 144 -5.43 20.05 21.46
CA PRO A 144 -4.97 18.82 20.83
C PRO A 144 -4.81 19.00 19.32
N VAL A 145 -3.81 18.32 18.76
CA VAL A 145 -3.61 18.27 17.31
C VAL A 145 -4.78 17.54 16.67
N LYS A 146 -5.40 18.20 15.68
CA LYS A 146 -6.45 17.60 14.85
C LYS A 146 -5.83 16.77 13.73
N LEU A 147 -6.10 15.48 13.72
CA LEU A 147 -5.84 14.62 12.56
C LEU A 147 -7.05 14.72 11.63
N ASN A 148 -7.05 15.75 10.78
CA ASN A 148 -8.13 15.99 9.80
C ASN A 148 -7.80 15.31 8.48
N TYR A 149 -8.64 14.38 8.05
CA TYR A 149 -8.60 13.85 6.69
C TYR A 149 -9.93 14.07 5.97
N SER A 150 -9.84 14.62 4.75
CA SER A 150 -10.97 14.72 3.84
C SER A 150 -10.72 13.76 2.70
N ALA A 151 -11.48 12.67 2.63
CA ALA A 151 -11.55 11.89 1.40
C ALA A 151 -12.01 12.79 0.25
N THR A 152 -11.46 12.58 -0.94
CA THR A 152 -11.91 13.29 -2.16
C THR A 152 -12.97 12.45 -2.88
N ASN A 153 -13.65 13.08 -3.84
CA ASN A 153 -14.73 12.54 -4.68
C ASN A 153 -14.56 11.06 -5.08
N ASP A 154 -15.69 10.37 -5.19
CA ASP A 154 -15.78 8.97 -5.62
C ASP A 154 -15.05 8.74 -6.96
N LEU A 155 -14.25 7.69 -7.02
CA LEU A 155 -13.56 7.25 -8.23
C LEU A 155 -14.56 6.54 -9.15
N ALA A 156 -14.50 6.82 -10.46
CA ALA A 156 -15.38 6.14 -11.43
C ALA A 156 -15.09 4.63 -11.52
N LYS A 157 -13.81 4.24 -11.48
CA LYS A 157 -13.33 2.86 -11.31
C LYS A 157 -12.09 2.82 -10.42
N ILE A 158 -11.97 1.78 -9.61
CA ILE A 158 -10.76 1.49 -8.82
C ILE A 158 -9.67 0.97 -9.75
N VAL A 159 -8.48 1.57 -9.68
CA VAL A 159 -7.26 1.04 -10.32
C VAL A 159 -6.18 1.10 -9.26
N MET A 160 -5.96 -0.05 -8.62
CA MET A 160 -5.08 -0.20 -7.47
C MET A 160 -3.86 -1.06 -7.81
N VAL A 161 -2.75 -0.84 -7.13
CA VAL A 161 -1.60 -1.76 -7.16
C VAL A 161 -1.09 -2.04 -5.76
N TRP A 162 -0.90 -3.32 -5.43
CA TRP A 162 -0.19 -3.70 -4.21
C TRP A 162 1.31 -3.45 -4.39
N GLN A 163 1.93 -2.86 -3.38
CA GLN A 163 3.34 -2.50 -3.38
C GLN A 163 4.04 -3.06 -2.12
N PRO A 164 4.67 -4.24 -2.22
CA PRO A 164 5.54 -4.73 -1.17
C PRO A 164 6.70 -3.77 -0.93
N ILE A 165 6.92 -3.37 0.32
CA ILE A 165 8.06 -2.53 0.68
C ILE A 165 9.29 -3.42 0.86
N LEU A 166 10.13 -3.44 -0.17
CA LEU A 166 11.37 -4.22 -0.21
C LEU A 166 12.61 -3.36 0.11
N THR A 167 12.59 -2.06 -0.18
CA THR A 167 13.60 -1.04 0.18
C THR A 167 12.94 0.35 0.20
N GLU A 168 13.65 1.38 0.71
CA GLU A 168 13.16 2.76 0.79
C GLU A 168 12.58 3.24 -0.56
N SER A 169 11.42 3.89 -0.41
CA SER A 169 10.54 4.41 -1.43
C SER A 169 11.28 5.17 -2.54
N ALA A 170 11.41 4.59 -3.73
CA ALA A 170 11.61 5.39 -4.92
C ALA A 170 10.35 6.23 -5.16
N ALA A 171 10.50 7.54 -5.34
CA ALA A 171 9.42 8.41 -5.80
C ALA A 171 8.82 7.82 -7.08
N THR A 172 7.51 7.65 -7.12
CA THR A 172 6.84 7.09 -8.29
C THR A 172 6.07 8.20 -8.97
N GLU A 173 6.50 8.58 -10.17
CA GLU A 173 5.72 9.45 -11.04
C GLU A 173 4.30 8.90 -11.21
N LYS A 174 3.36 9.80 -11.57
CA LYS A 174 2.00 9.39 -11.90
C LYS A 174 2.01 8.40 -13.07
N LEU A 175 1.54 7.18 -12.81
CA LEU A 175 1.30 6.16 -13.81
C LEU A 175 -0.10 6.37 -14.41
N PRO A 176 -0.26 6.13 -15.73
CA PRO A 176 -1.57 6.14 -16.36
C PRO A 176 -2.53 5.19 -15.63
N ALA A 177 -3.80 5.60 -15.53
CA ALA A 177 -4.93 4.95 -14.86
C ALA A 177 -4.85 4.79 -13.35
N LEU A 178 -3.66 4.51 -12.83
CA LEU A 178 -3.44 4.16 -11.43
C LEU A 178 -3.94 5.26 -10.51
N ASN A 179 -4.87 4.92 -9.62
CA ASN A 179 -5.42 5.87 -8.66
C ASN A 179 -5.07 5.53 -7.22
N ILE A 180 -4.88 4.25 -6.87
CA ILE A 180 -4.59 3.82 -5.50
C ILE A 180 -3.26 3.05 -5.42
N LEU A 181 -2.40 3.47 -4.50
CA LEU A 181 -1.23 2.70 -4.07
C LEU A 181 -1.56 1.98 -2.76
N SER A 182 -1.27 0.68 -2.69
CA SER A 182 -1.47 -0.14 -1.49
C SER A 182 -0.13 -0.69 -0.98
N PRO A 183 0.65 0.11 -0.26
CA PRO A 183 1.93 -0.34 0.28
C PRO A 183 1.74 -1.32 1.45
N SER A 184 2.59 -2.35 1.55
CA SER A 184 2.55 -3.36 2.62
C SER A 184 3.10 -2.83 3.95
N TRP A 185 2.39 -1.91 4.59
CA TRP A 185 2.86 -1.18 5.77
C TRP A 185 2.69 -1.90 7.09
N PHE A 186 1.63 -2.69 7.22
CA PHE A 186 1.20 -3.17 8.53
C PHE A 186 1.14 -4.69 8.58
N SER A 187 1.51 -5.25 9.74
CA SER A 187 1.42 -6.67 10.02
C SER A 187 1.05 -6.85 11.48
N ILE A 188 0.04 -7.69 11.76
CA ILE A 188 -0.29 -8.08 13.13
C ILE A 188 0.75 -9.11 13.57
N VAL A 189 1.47 -8.81 14.65
CA VAL A 189 2.64 -9.59 15.09
C VAL A 189 2.46 -10.22 16.47
N SER A 190 1.33 -10.00 17.13
CA SER A 190 1.06 -10.55 18.47
C SER A 190 -0.42 -10.82 18.73
N ALA A 191 -0.68 -11.76 19.64
CA ALA A 191 -2.04 -12.19 19.98
C ALA A 191 -2.86 -11.11 20.70
N ASP A 192 -2.22 -10.18 21.40
CA ASP A 192 -2.85 -8.99 21.98
C ASP A 192 -3.07 -7.86 20.96
N GLY A 193 -2.76 -8.12 19.68
CA GLY A 193 -3.11 -7.25 18.57
C GLY A 193 -2.13 -6.11 18.31
N MET A 194 -0.84 -6.26 18.62
CA MET A 194 0.17 -5.27 18.23
C MET A 194 0.43 -5.32 16.72
N ILE A 195 0.56 -4.15 16.12
CA ILE A 195 0.80 -3.97 14.70
C ILE A 195 2.22 -3.46 14.48
N ALA A 196 3.05 -4.29 13.83
CA ALA A 196 4.31 -3.85 13.27
C ALA A 196 4.04 -2.84 12.15
N ASN A 197 4.79 -1.74 12.16
CA ASN A 197 4.56 -0.56 11.35
C ASN A 197 5.80 -0.24 10.50
N LYS A 198 5.63 -0.24 9.18
CA LYS A 198 6.63 0.15 8.17
C LYS A 198 6.23 1.41 7.40
N ALA A 199 5.23 2.14 7.87
CA ALA A 199 4.70 3.29 7.18
C ALA A 199 5.66 4.48 7.22
N ASP A 200 5.62 5.26 6.14
CA ASP A 200 6.44 6.45 5.95
C ASP A 200 5.55 7.61 5.52
N TYR A 201 5.59 8.70 6.27
CA TYR A 201 4.80 9.88 5.94
C TYR A 201 5.29 10.60 4.69
N GLN A 202 6.59 10.53 4.38
CA GLN A 202 7.10 11.13 3.13
C GLN A 202 6.55 10.40 1.89
N TYR A 203 6.30 9.10 2.01
CA TYR A 203 5.56 8.36 0.97
C TYR A 203 4.13 8.87 0.81
N SER A 204 3.49 9.30 1.91
CA SER A 204 2.14 9.86 1.90
C SER A 204 2.09 11.23 1.22
N VAL A 205 3.09 12.07 1.49
CA VAL A 205 3.30 13.34 0.78
C VAL A 205 3.48 13.10 -0.72
N MET A 206 4.40 12.22 -1.10
CA MET A 206 4.66 11.86 -2.50
C MET A 206 3.39 11.35 -3.20
N ALA A 207 2.64 10.46 -2.55
CA ALA A 207 1.41 9.91 -3.10
C ALA A 207 0.40 11.03 -3.37
N LYS A 208 0.19 11.94 -2.41
CA LYS A 208 -0.74 13.06 -2.54
C LYS A 208 -0.32 14.04 -3.63
N GLU A 209 0.96 14.39 -3.72
CA GLU A 209 1.51 15.24 -4.79
C GLU A 209 1.31 14.64 -6.18
N ASN A 210 1.44 13.32 -6.28
CA ASN A 210 1.16 12.55 -7.49
C ASN A 210 -0.31 12.14 -7.63
N LYS A 211 -1.24 12.73 -6.84
CA LYS A 211 -2.69 12.47 -6.91
C LYS A 211 -3.05 10.99 -6.80
N TYR A 212 -2.31 10.24 -6.00
CA TYR A 212 -2.65 8.90 -5.58
C TYR A 212 -3.44 8.94 -4.28
N LYS A 213 -4.30 7.93 -4.14
CA LYS A 213 -4.92 7.53 -2.90
C LYS A 213 -4.08 6.46 -2.24
N LEU A 214 -4.04 6.46 -0.91
CA LEU A 214 -3.26 5.47 -0.15
C LEU A 214 -4.14 4.52 0.64
N TRP A 215 -4.12 3.25 0.25
CA TRP A 215 -4.79 2.16 0.94
C TRP A 215 -3.75 1.16 1.46
N PRO A 216 -2.92 1.50 2.45
CA PRO A 216 -1.92 0.58 2.97
C PRO A 216 -2.53 -0.75 3.38
N LEU A 217 -1.79 -1.81 3.06
CA LEU A 217 -2.14 -3.17 3.38
C LEU A 217 -1.76 -3.51 4.82
N ILE A 218 -2.68 -4.18 5.50
CA ILE A 218 -2.44 -4.87 6.78
C ILE A 218 -2.63 -6.37 6.60
N THR A 219 -1.61 -7.14 7.00
CA THR A 219 -1.67 -8.60 6.98
C THR A 219 -1.82 -9.20 8.38
N ASN A 220 -2.47 -10.36 8.47
CA ASN A 220 -2.48 -11.22 9.65
C ASN A 220 -1.22 -12.12 9.75
N SER A 221 -0.18 -11.80 8.96
CA SER A 221 1.09 -12.53 8.90
C SER A 221 0.95 -13.97 8.39
N PHE A 222 -0.17 -14.29 7.73
CA PHE A 222 -0.48 -15.63 7.23
C PHE A 222 -0.48 -16.72 8.32
N ASP A 223 -0.63 -16.33 9.59
CA ASP A 223 -0.57 -17.21 10.74
C ASP A 223 -1.99 -17.48 11.27
N PRO A 224 -2.57 -18.67 11.04
CA PRO A 224 -3.93 -19.00 11.47
C PRO A 224 -4.06 -19.06 12.99
N ASP A 225 -3.03 -19.50 13.73
CA ASP A 225 -3.07 -19.61 15.19
C ASP A 225 -3.04 -18.22 15.83
N LEU A 226 -2.23 -17.33 15.30
CA LEU A 226 -2.21 -15.92 15.68
C LEU A 226 -3.57 -15.27 15.38
N THR A 227 -4.10 -15.53 14.18
CA THR A 227 -5.39 -15.01 13.71
C THR A 227 -6.53 -15.41 14.63
N HIS A 228 -6.62 -16.70 14.93
CA HIS A 228 -7.61 -17.24 15.86
C HIS A 228 -7.57 -16.53 17.22
N LYS A 229 -6.38 -16.35 17.78
CA LYS A 229 -6.20 -15.72 19.10
C LYS A 229 -6.70 -14.28 19.12
N PHE A 230 -6.27 -13.43 18.18
CA PHE A 230 -6.67 -12.02 18.21
C PHE A 230 -8.12 -11.82 17.78
N LEU A 231 -8.66 -12.66 16.89
CA LEU A 231 -10.06 -12.59 16.48
C LEU A 231 -11.00 -12.98 17.63
N ASN A 232 -10.61 -13.95 18.46
CA ASN A 232 -11.41 -14.39 19.59
C ASN A 232 -11.33 -13.46 20.82
N ASP A 233 -10.30 -12.62 20.93
CA ASP A 233 -10.13 -11.67 22.03
C ASP A 233 -10.66 -10.26 21.67
N LYS A 234 -11.74 -9.85 22.33
CA LYS A 234 -12.34 -8.50 22.17
C LYS A 234 -11.35 -7.36 22.44
N ASN A 235 -10.44 -7.51 23.40
CA ASN A 235 -9.45 -6.49 23.69
C ASN A 235 -8.37 -6.43 22.61
N ALA A 236 -7.94 -7.57 22.08
CA ALA A 236 -7.00 -7.63 20.97
C ALA A 236 -7.59 -6.97 19.71
N ARG A 237 -8.83 -7.33 19.33
CA ARG A 237 -9.55 -6.67 18.22
C ARG A 237 -9.62 -5.15 18.42
N LYS A 238 -10.03 -4.70 19.62
CA LYS A 238 -10.10 -3.27 19.94
C LYS A 238 -8.72 -2.60 19.87
N ASN A 239 -7.66 -3.29 20.29
CA ASN A 239 -6.29 -2.78 20.25
C ASN A 239 -5.79 -2.60 18.80
N ILE A 240 -6.07 -3.57 17.92
CA ILE A 240 -5.78 -3.47 16.48
C ILE A 240 -6.50 -2.25 15.90
N ILE A 241 -7.80 -2.12 16.15
CA ILE A 241 -8.62 -1.02 15.62
C ILE A 241 -8.14 0.34 16.11
N LYS A 242 -7.78 0.46 17.40
CA LYS A 242 -7.18 1.69 17.96
C LYS A 242 -5.92 2.10 17.21
N GLN A 243 -4.99 1.15 17.01
CA GLN A 243 -3.73 1.40 16.30
C GLN A 243 -3.98 1.82 14.86
N LEU A 244 -4.88 1.12 14.15
CA LEU A 244 -5.24 1.47 12.77
C LEU A 244 -5.81 2.89 12.64
N VAL A 245 -6.71 3.30 13.53
CA VAL A 245 -7.24 4.68 13.56
C VAL A 245 -6.13 5.70 13.78
N VAL A 246 -5.22 5.43 14.72
CA VAL A 246 -4.08 6.32 15.01
C VAL A 246 -3.15 6.39 13.80
N TYR A 247 -2.75 5.25 13.22
CA TYR A 247 -1.89 5.22 12.05
C TYR A 247 -2.54 5.87 10.83
N ALA A 248 -3.83 5.65 10.60
CA ALA A 248 -4.52 6.25 9.48
C ALA A 248 -4.51 7.79 9.56
N GLY A 249 -4.74 8.36 10.75
CA GLY A 249 -4.61 9.80 10.97
C GLY A 249 -3.16 10.28 10.90
N LEU A 250 -2.22 9.51 11.47
CA LEU A 250 -0.80 9.85 11.51
C LEU A 250 -0.17 9.90 10.11
N TYR A 251 -0.53 8.97 9.23
CA TYR A 251 -0.02 8.85 7.87
C TYR A 251 -0.95 9.42 6.80
N GLU A 252 -2.09 10.03 7.18
CA GLU A 252 -3.04 10.68 6.24
C GLU A 252 -3.47 9.76 5.09
N VAL A 253 -3.91 8.54 5.41
CA VAL A 253 -4.29 7.53 4.41
C VAL A 253 -5.77 7.60 4.05
N ASP A 254 -6.11 7.20 2.83
CA ASP A 254 -7.48 7.19 2.31
C ASP A 254 -8.27 5.94 2.64
N GLY A 255 -7.57 4.83 2.86
CA GLY A 255 -8.18 3.53 3.09
C GLY A 255 -7.23 2.58 3.82
N ILE A 256 -7.74 1.43 4.22
CA ILE A 256 -6.95 0.29 4.71
C ILE A 256 -7.37 -0.95 3.93
N ASN A 257 -6.40 -1.65 3.37
CA ASN A 257 -6.62 -2.92 2.68
C ASN A 257 -6.28 -4.09 3.62
N PHE A 258 -7.27 -4.90 3.98
CA PHE A 258 -7.08 -6.05 4.85
C PHE A 258 -6.72 -7.29 4.02
N ASP A 259 -5.49 -7.76 4.18
CA ASP A 259 -4.94 -8.96 3.54
C ASP A 259 -4.81 -10.07 4.60
N PHE A 260 -5.96 -10.55 5.07
CA PHE A 260 -6.01 -11.61 6.07
C PHE A 260 -6.21 -12.93 5.35
N GLU A 261 -5.14 -13.72 5.25
CA GLU A 261 -5.13 -14.99 4.53
C GLU A 261 -4.77 -16.15 5.46
N ASN A 262 -4.97 -17.38 4.98
CA ASN A 262 -4.66 -18.58 5.75
C ASN A 262 -5.40 -18.62 7.12
N ILE A 263 -6.73 -18.49 7.11
CA ILE A 263 -7.58 -18.36 8.31
C ILE A 263 -8.37 -19.65 8.53
N TYR A 264 -8.54 -20.11 9.77
CA TYR A 264 -9.41 -21.25 10.03
C TYR A 264 -10.86 -20.97 9.63
N GLU A 265 -11.51 -21.95 8.98
CA GLU A 265 -12.93 -21.85 8.61
C GLU A 265 -13.82 -21.58 9.83
N SER A 266 -13.46 -22.11 11.01
CA SER A 266 -14.16 -21.88 12.28
C SER A 266 -14.17 -20.41 12.71
N ASP A 267 -13.23 -19.60 12.24
CA ASP A 267 -13.10 -18.19 12.61
C ASP A 267 -13.86 -17.26 11.65
N ARG A 268 -14.59 -17.81 10.67
CA ARG A 268 -15.35 -17.04 9.67
C ARG A 268 -16.24 -15.96 10.30
N GLU A 269 -16.99 -16.29 11.35
CA GLU A 269 -17.87 -15.31 12.01
C GLU A 269 -17.09 -14.31 12.88
N LEU A 270 -15.94 -14.71 13.42
CA LEU A 270 -15.06 -13.81 14.16
C LEU A 270 -14.39 -12.80 13.22
N LEU A 271 -14.03 -13.22 12.00
CA LEU A 271 -13.55 -12.33 10.94
C LEU A 271 -14.64 -11.31 10.55
N ASN A 272 -15.88 -11.78 10.33
CA ASN A 272 -17.03 -10.90 10.07
C ASN A 272 -17.20 -9.84 11.17
N GLN A 273 -17.14 -10.26 12.43
CA GLN A 273 -17.24 -9.36 13.57
C GLN A 273 -16.10 -8.34 13.60
N PHE A 274 -14.86 -8.80 13.44
CA PHE A 274 -13.70 -7.92 13.41
C PHE A 274 -13.80 -6.89 12.28
N MET A 275 -14.15 -7.32 11.07
CA MET A 275 -14.31 -6.41 9.93
C MET A 275 -15.45 -5.41 10.16
N LEU A 276 -16.56 -5.81 10.78
CA LEU A 276 -17.64 -4.87 11.14
C LEU A 276 -17.17 -3.81 12.15
N GLU A 277 -16.43 -4.23 13.18
CA GLU A 277 -15.88 -3.34 14.22
C GLU A 277 -14.85 -2.37 13.61
N ALA A 278 -13.93 -2.88 12.78
CA ALA A 278 -12.88 -2.11 12.13
C ALA A 278 -13.45 -1.12 11.10
N THR A 279 -14.34 -1.56 10.22
CA THR A 279 -14.95 -0.69 9.20
C THR A 279 -15.72 0.46 9.83
N LYS A 280 -16.50 0.23 10.89
CA LYS A 280 -17.19 1.32 11.60
C LYS A 280 -16.22 2.36 12.16
N ALA A 281 -15.16 1.92 12.81
CA ALA A 281 -14.18 2.83 13.42
C ALA A 281 -13.36 3.61 12.39
N LEU A 282 -13.05 3.01 11.23
CA LEU A 282 -12.34 3.68 10.13
C LEU A 282 -13.28 4.63 9.36
N HIS A 283 -14.54 4.27 9.16
CA HIS A 283 -15.55 5.16 8.58
C HIS A 283 -15.82 6.40 9.45
N ASP A 284 -15.76 6.26 10.78
CA ASP A 284 -15.88 7.39 11.73
C ASP A 284 -14.81 8.49 11.50
N ILE A 285 -13.73 8.18 10.78
CA ILE A 285 -12.67 9.10 10.34
C ILE A 285 -12.53 9.22 8.81
N ASN A 286 -13.55 8.83 8.05
CA ASN A 286 -13.61 8.86 6.58
C ASN A 286 -12.55 8.01 5.85
N VAL A 287 -12.08 6.93 6.46
CA VAL A 287 -11.11 5.99 5.87
C VAL A 287 -11.85 4.80 5.28
N LYS A 288 -11.61 4.51 3.99
CA LYS A 288 -12.21 3.39 3.27
C LYS A 288 -11.67 2.04 3.74
N VAL A 289 -12.44 0.97 3.57
CA VAL A 289 -12.01 -0.38 3.91
C VAL A 289 -12.20 -1.32 2.73
N SER A 290 -11.13 -2.04 2.38
CA SER A 290 -11.18 -3.17 1.48
C SER A 290 -10.66 -4.44 2.15
N ILE A 291 -11.07 -5.60 1.63
CA ILE A 291 -10.56 -6.90 2.06
C ILE A 291 -10.21 -7.76 0.85
N ASP A 292 -9.05 -8.42 0.94
CA ASP A 292 -8.59 -9.38 -0.06
C ASP A 292 -9.24 -10.74 0.19
N VAL A 293 -9.81 -11.34 -0.85
CA VAL A 293 -10.41 -12.67 -0.81
C VAL A 293 -9.96 -13.50 -2.01
N THR A 294 -9.75 -14.79 -1.81
CA THR A 294 -9.46 -15.71 -2.92
C THR A 294 -10.72 -15.96 -3.76
N ALA A 295 -10.53 -16.57 -4.93
CA ALA A 295 -11.64 -17.10 -5.71
C ALA A 295 -12.43 -18.18 -4.91
N PRO A 296 -13.77 -18.21 -5.00
CA PRO A 296 -14.58 -19.27 -4.39
C PRO A 296 -14.14 -20.67 -4.87
N MET A 297 -13.72 -21.50 -3.93
CA MET A 297 -13.27 -22.88 -4.16
C MET A 297 -13.56 -23.74 -2.92
N ASP A 298 -13.47 -25.07 -3.07
CA ASP A 298 -13.68 -26.02 -1.97
C ASP A 298 -12.43 -26.15 -1.09
N ASP A 299 -12.01 -25.03 -0.48
CA ASP A 299 -10.86 -24.96 0.44
C ASP A 299 -11.29 -24.28 1.75
N SER A 300 -11.13 -24.98 2.87
CA SER A 300 -11.55 -24.50 4.18
C SER A 300 -10.79 -23.25 4.64
N GLN A 301 -9.47 -23.22 4.41
CA GLN A 301 -8.57 -22.25 5.03
C GLN A 301 -8.32 -21.03 4.15
N TRP A 302 -8.44 -21.19 2.85
CA TRP A 302 -8.19 -20.16 1.86
C TRP A 302 -9.47 -19.64 1.21
N SER A 303 -10.63 -20.28 1.35
CA SER A 303 -11.85 -19.82 0.66
C SER A 303 -13.12 -19.82 1.51
N LYS A 304 -13.42 -20.90 2.26
CA LYS A 304 -14.63 -20.99 3.10
C LYS A 304 -14.57 -20.17 4.38
N CYS A 305 -13.37 -19.77 4.79
CA CYS A 305 -13.14 -18.80 5.87
C CYS A 305 -13.72 -17.40 5.57
N TYR A 306 -14.05 -17.08 4.32
CA TYR A 306 -14.68 -15.82 3.93
C TYR A 306 -16.19 -15.97 3.71
N ASP A 307 -17.01 -15.42 4.61
CA ASP A 307 -18.41 -15.13 4.31
C ASP A 307 -18.49 -13.88 3.43
N ARG A 308 -18.32 -14.08 2.12
CA ARG A 308 -18.28 -13.00 1.11
C ARG A 308 -19.56 -12.16 1.12
N LYS A 309 -20.70 -12.76 1.43
CA LYS A 309 -21.99 -12.07 1.46
C LYS A 309 -22.08 -11.10 2.62
N THR A 310 -21.61 -11.51 3.80
CA THR A 310 -21.55 -10.63 4.97
C THR A 310 -20.45 -9.57 4.80
N LEU A 311 -19.25 -9.97 4.37
CA LEU A 311 -18.15 -9.05 4.11
C LEU A 311 -18.53 -7.98 3.08
N GLY A 312 -19.14 -8.34 1.95
CA GLY A 312 -19.58 -7.39 0.91
C GLY A 312 -20.62 -6.36 1.39
N LYS A 313 -21.36 -6.64 2.47
CA LYS A 313 -22.24 -5.66 3.13
C LYS A 313 -21.48 -4.71 4.05
N ILE A 314 -20.39 -5.18 4.65
CA ILE A 314 -19.61 -4.46 5.65
C ILE A 314 -18.62 -3.50 4.98
N VAL A 315 -17.77 -4.01 4.10
CA VAL A 315 -16.62 -3.26 3.54
C VAL A 315 -17.04 -2.37 2.37
N ASP A 316 -16.19 -1.40 2.00
CA ASP A 316 -16.37 -0.61 0.78
C ASP A 316 -16.10 -1.47 -0.47
N TYR A 317 -15.02 -2.27 -0.46
CA TYR A 317 -14.62 -3.11 -1.59
C TYR A 317 -14.14 -4.50 -1.18
N VAL A 318 -14.45 -5.48 -2.02
CA VAL A 318 -13.90 -6.84 -1.95
C VAL A 318 -12.93 -6.99 -3.11
N MET A 319 -11.65 -7.23 -2.80
CA MET A 319 -10.60 -7.45 -3.79
C MET A 319 -10.53 -8.95 -4.08
N LEU A 320 -11.04 -9.36 -5.24
CA LEU A 320 -10.97 -10.76 -5.66
C LEU A 320 -9.57 -11.05 -6.19
N MET A 321 -8.77 -11.80 -5.44
CA MET A 321 -7.45 -12.29 -5.86
C MET A 321 -7.62 -13.40 -6.91
N ALA A 322 -7.99 -13.00 -8.13
CA ALA A 322 -8.16 -13.89 -9.28
C ALA A 322 -6.81 -14.20 -9.94
N TYR A 323 -5.88 -14.71 -9.14
CA TYR A 323 -4.58 -15.23 -9.55
C TYR A 323 -4.13 -16.35 -8.61
N ASP A 324 -3.00 -16.98 -8.96
CA ASP A 324 -2.50 -18.21 -8.33
C ASP A 324 -3.49 -19.40 -8.46
N GLU A 325 -4.18 -19.51 -9.61
CA GLU A 325 -4.88 -20.74 -10.04
C GLU A 325 -3.96 -21.97 -9.88
N HIS A 326 -2.68 -21.79 -10.24
CA HIS A 326 -1.58 -22.67 -9.87
C HIS A 326 -0.51 -21.86 -9.12
N TRP A 327 -0.51 -21.95 -7.79
CA TRP A 327 0.41 -21.24 -6.90
C TRP A 327 1.84 -21.81 -6.96
N ARG A 328 2.83 -21.09 -6.41
CA ARG A 328 4.27 -21.42 -6.53
C ARG A 328 4.66 -22.87 -6.20
N THR A 329 3.99 -23.48 -5.22
CA THR A 329 4.28 -24.83 -4.72
C THR A 329 3.24 -25.85 -5.16
N SER A 330 2.41 -25.51 -6.15
CA SER A 330 1.45 -26.44 -6.75
C SER A 330 2.19 -27.71 -7.22
N PRO A 331 1.59 -28.90 -7.00
CA PRO A 331 2.16 -30.16 -7.48
C PRO A 331 2.08 -30.31 -9.01
N VAL A 332 1.35 -29.43 -9.69
CA VAL A 332 1.13 -29.44 -11.14
C VAL A 332 1.43 -28.05 -11.72
N SER A 333 2.01 -28.03 -12.92
CA SER A 333 2.24 -26.79 -13.66
C SER A 333 0.94 -26.29 -14.30
N GLY A 334 0.81 -24.97 -14.44
CA GLY A 334 -0.36 -24.39 -15.08
C GLY A 334 -0.36 -22.86 -15.08
N SER A 335 -1.46 -22.31 -15.59
CA SER A 335 -1.71 -20.87 -15.61
C SER A 335 -1.74 -20.27 -14.21
N VAL A 336 -1.23 -19.04 -14.06
CA VAL A 336 -1.45 -18.24 -12.85
C VAL A 336 -2.89 -17.71 -12.80
N ALA A 337 -3.45 -17.35 -13.96
CA ALA A 337 -4.80 -16.81 -14.07
C ALA A 337 -5.35 -17.06 -15.48
N SER A 338 -5.77 -18.29 -15.80
CA SER A 338 -6.43 -18.53 -17.10
C SER A 338 -7.76 -17.79 -17.17
N LEU A 339 -8.12 -17.25 -18.35
CA LEU A 339 -9.31 -16.43 -18.51
C LEU A 339 -10.61 -17.11 -18.03
N PRO A 340 -10.88 -18.40 -18.36
CA PRO A 340 -12.09 -19.06 -17.86
C PRO A 340 -12.11 -19.21 -16.34
N TRP A 341 -10.96 -19.46 -15.72
CA TRP A 341 -10.86 -19.57 -14.26
C TRP A 341 -11.11 -18.21 -13.59
N VAL A 342 -10.50 -17.14 -14.12
CA VAL A 342 -10.72 -15.76 -13.64
C VAL A 342 -12.20 -15.39 -13.74
N GLU A 343 -12.81 -15.62 -14.90
CA GLU A 343 -14.22 -15.29 -15.12
C GLU A 343 -15.15 -16.10 -14.22
N ASN A 344 -14.87 -17.39 -14.01
CA ASN A 344 -15.61 -18.20 -13.04
C ASN A 344 -15.47 -17.68 -11.60
N GLY A 345 -14.28 -17.22 -11.22
CA GLY A 345 -14.04 -16.56 -9.94
C GLY A 345 -14.91 -15.32 -9.76
N VAL A 346 -15.01 -14.48 -10.80
CA VAL A 346 -15.89 -13.30 -10.82
C VAL A 346 -17.35 -13.70 -10.69
N VAL A 347 -17.85 -14.58 -11.57
CA VAL A 347 -19.26 -14.99 -11.60
C VAL A 347 -19.70 -15.63 -10.27
N ASN A 348 -18.84 -16.45 -9.66
CA ASN A 348 -19.16 -17.08 -8.38
C ASN A 348 -19.15 -16.07 -7.22
N THR A 349 -18.23 -15.10 -7.22
CA THR A 349 -18.18 -14.06 -6.19
C THR A 349 -19.38 -13.12 -6.27
N LEU A 350 -19.86 -12.82 -7.48
CA LEU A 350 -21.03 -11.97 -7.72
C LEU A 350 -22.36 -12.56 -7.22
N LYS A 351 -22.40 -13.85 -6.84
CA LYS A 351 -23.57 -14.43 -6.17
C LYS A 351 -23.76 -13.84 -4.76
N ASP A 352 -22.68 -13.37 -4.15
CA ASP A 352 -22.63 -12.93 -2.76
C ASP A 352 -22.27 -11.43 -2.62
N VAL A 353 -21.46 -10.90 -3.52
CA VAL A 353 -20.92 -9.52 -3.46
C VAL A 353 -21.53 -8.66 -4.59
N PRO A 354 -22.06 -7.47 -4.29
CA PRO A 354 -22.51 -6.51 -5.30
C PRO A 354 -21.37 -6.14 -6.27
N ASN A 355 -21.68 -6.00 -7.57
CA ASN A 355 -20.65 -5.77 -8.59
C ASN A 355 -19.92 -4.43 -8.41
N GLU A 356 -20.62 -3.40 -7.96
CA GLU A 356 -20.07 -2.07 -7.65
C GLU A 356 -19.08 -2.07 -6.48
N LYS A 357 -18.96 -3.17 -5.74
CA LYS A 357 -17.98 -3.38 -4.67
C LYS A 357 -16.88 -4.41 -5.03
N LEU A 358 -17.04 -5.16 -6.11
CA LEU A 358 -16.09 -6.20 -6.49
C LEU A 358 -14.98 -5.63 -7.37
N VAL A 359 -13.73 -5.75 -6.93
CA VAL A 359 -12.54 -5.33 -7.68
C VAL A 359 -11.79 -6.57 -8.17
N LEU A 360 -11.45 -6.61 -9.46
CA LEU A 360 -10.78 -7.76 -10.07
C LEU A 360 -9.25 -7.71 -9.87
N GLY A 361 -8.71 -8.71 -9.18
CA GLY A 361 -7.27 -8.94 -9.05
C GLY A 361 -6.63 -9.42 -10.36
N LEU A 362 -5.52 -8.80 -10.75
CA LEU A 362 -4.73 -9.16 -11.93
C LEU A 362 -3.28 -9.48 -11.54
N PRO A 363 -2.68 -10.57 -12.07
CA PRO A 363 -1.26 -10.84 -11.86
C PRO A 363 -0.41 -10.08 -12.88
N PHE A 364 0.61 -9.36 -12.38
CA PHE A 364 1.72 -8.83 -13.17
C PHE A 364 2.92 -9.79 -13.21
N TYR A 365 2.66 -11.07 -12.95
CA TYR A 365 3.68 -12.12 -12.98
C TYR A 365 3.11 -13.40 -13.57
N MET A 366 4.01 -14.28 -13.92
CA MET A 366 3.76 -15.64 -14.34
C MET A 366 4.69 -16.60 -13.59
N ARG A 367 4.58 -17.88 -13.90
CA ARG A 367 5.48 -18.91 -13.37
C ARG A 367 6.26 -19.54 -14.51
N GLU A 368 7.56 -19.67 -14.31
CA GLU A 368 8.38 -20.60 -15.05
C GLU A 368 8.40 -21.92 -14.29
N TRP A 369 7.69 -22.89 -14.84
CA TRP A 369 7.58 -24.23 -14.29
C TRP A 369 8.68 -25.12 -14.83
N GLN A 370 9.42 -25.78 -13.94
CA GLN A 370 10.37 -26.83 -14.28
C GLN A 370 9.73 -28.18 -13.94
N GLU A 371 9.56 -29.03 -14.96
CA GLU A 371 9.10 -30.41 -14.84
C GLU A 371 10.26 -31.38 -15.08
N GLN A 372 10.49 -32.28 -14.14
CA GLN A 372 11.50 -33.32 -14.25
C GLN A 372 10.96 -34.68 -13.83
N THR A 373 11.20 -35.70 -14.65
CA THR A 373 10.84 -37.08 -14.30
C THR A 373 11.87 -37.66 -13.34
N VAL A 374 11.45 -37.97 -12.11
CA VAL A 374 12.28 -38.59 -11.07
C VAL A 374 11.57 -39.85 -10.57
N ALA A 375 12.21 -41.02 -10.74
CA ALA A 375 11.65 -42.32 -10.37
C ALA A 375 10.23 -42.56 -10.92
N GLY A 376 10.02 -42.20 -12.20
CA GLY A 376 8.73 -42.37 -12.90
C GLY A 376 7.64 -41.37 -12.51
N LYS A 377 7.92 -40.39 -11.65
CA LYS A 377 6.98 -39.32 -11.27
C LYS A 377 7.48 -37.96 -11.74
N ILE A 378 6.56 -37.10 -12.19
CA ILE A 378 6.87 -35.71 -12.53
C ILE A 378 7.02 -34.92 -11.23
N LYS A 379 8.19 -34.34 -11.00
CA LYS A 379 8.42 -33.33 -9.97
C LYS A 379 8.33 -31.96 -10.60
N VAL A 380 7.58 -31.07 -9.96
CA VAL A 380 7.34 -29.71 -10.40
C VAL A 380 8.02 -28.73 -9.47
N LYS A 381 8.72 -27.75 -10.03
CA LYS A 381 9.20 -26.55 -9.33
C LYS A 381 8.77 -25.32 -10.10
N ALA A 382 8.60 -24.19 -9.43
CA ALA A 382 8.25 -22.94 -10.06
C ALA A 382 9.15 -21.80 -9.60
N LYS A 383 9.54 -20.95 -10.55
CA LYS A 383 10.09 -19.62 -10.29
C LYS A 383 9.07 -18.56 -10.70
N THR A 384 8.93 -17.50 -9.92
CA THR A 384 8.17 -16.32 -10.34
C THR A 384 8.93 -15.56 -11.42
N VAL A 385 8.23 -15.20 -12.49
CA VAL A 385 8.73 -14.37 -13.59
C VAL A 385 7.86 -13.14 -13.69
N ALA A 386 8.45 -11.94 -13.58
CA ALA A 386 7.75 -10.68 -13.80
C ALA A 386 7.44 -10.47 -15.29
N MET A 387 6.41 -9.69 -15.61
CA MET A 387 6.07 -9.42 -17.01
C MET A 387 7.21 -8.77 -17.81
N HIS A 388 8.02 -7.90 -17.20
CA HIS A 388 9.15 -7.28 -17.90
C HIS A 388 10.30 -8.26 -18.19
N GLU A 389 10.34 -9.43 -17.55
CA GLU A 389 11.39 -10.44 -17.77
C GLU A 389 11.10 -11.37 -18.96
N ILE A 390 9.82 -11.53 -19.36
CA ILE A 390 9.41 -12.58 -20.31
C ILE A 390 10.00 -12.40 -21.71
N ASP A 391 10.14 -11.16 -22.18
CA ASP A 391 10.66 -10.89 -23.53
C ASP A 391 12.12 -11.32 -23.66
N THR A 392 12.90 -11.15 -22.60
CA THR A 392 14.30 -11.62 -22.51
C THR A 392 14.34 -13.15 -22.58
N ILE A 393 13.48 -13.85 -21.82
CA ILE A 393 13.41 -15.32 -21.85
C ILE A 393 13.06 -15.81 -23.25
N ILE A 394 12.05 -15.23 -23.89
CA ILE A 394 11.63 -15.60 -25.26
C ILE A 394 12.78 -15.40 -26.24
N LYS A 395 13.47 -14.25 -26.17
CA LYS A 395 14.58 -13.92 -27.07
C LYS A 395 15.78 -14.85 -26.88
N ASP A 396 16.25 -15.02 -25.64
CA ASP A 396 17.46 -15.78 -25.32
C ASP A 396 17.30 -17.27 -25.65
N LYS A 397 16.09 -17.81 -25.41
CA LYS A 397 15.76 -19.21 -25.71
C LYS A 397 15.20 -19.40 -27.13
N LYS A 398 15.07 -18.33 -27.92
CA LYS A 398 14.52 -18.34 -29.29
C LYS A 398 13.15 -19.01 -29.39
N LEU A 399 12.28 -18.71 -28.42
CA LEU A 399 10.95 -19.31 -28.30
C LEU A 399 9.97 -18.64 -29.24
N LYS A 400 8.95 -19.38 -29.64
CA LYS A 400 7.81 -18.87 -30.40
C LYS A 400 6.55 -19.03 -29.54
N PRO A 401 6.03 -17.96 -28.94
CA PRO A 401 4.78 -18.02 -28.19
C PRO A 401 3.64 -18.58 -29.04
N LEU A 402 2.86 -19.48 -28.46
CA LEU A 402 1.65 -20.03 -29.02
C LEU A 402 0.45 -19.51 -28.24
N TRP A 403 -0.47 -18.83 -28.92
CA TRP A 403 -1.71 -18.40 -28.30
C TRP A 403 -2.64 -19.58 -28.02
N LEU A 404 -3.00 -19.78 -26.76
CA LEU A 404 -3.96 -20.78 -26.29
C LEU A 404 -5.33 -20.12 -26.10
N GLU A 405 -6.25 -20.31 -27.04
CA GLU A 405 -7.59 -19.69 -26.98
C GLU A 405 -8.40 -20.15 -25.76
N ASP A 406 -8.27 -21.41 -25.35
CA ASP A 406 -8.97 -21.97 -24.18
C ASP A 406 -8.46 -21.40 -22.85
N LYS A 407 -7.25 -20.83 -22.83
CA LYS A 407 -6.68 -20.16 -21.64
C LYS A 407 -6.73 -18.63 -21.73
N GLY A 408 -6.83 -18.09 -22.94
CA GLY A 408 -6.70 -16.65 -23.18
C GLY A 408 -5.30 -16.14 -22.86
N GLN A 409 -4.26 -16.93 -23.16
CA GLN A 409 -2.86 -16.63 -22.84
C GLN A 409 -1.93 -17.14 -23.93
N ASP A 410 -0.76 -16.52 -24.06
CA ASP A 410 0.35 -17.12 -24.80
C ASP A 410 1.04 -18.20 -23.97
N TYR A 411 1.59 -19.21 -24.63
CA TYR A 411 2.31 -20.31 -24.01
C TYR A 411 3.66 -20.54 -24.68
N VAL A 412 4.68 -20.78 -23.87
CA VAL A 412 5.98 -21.25 -24.34
C VAL A 412 6.44 -22.46 -23.55
N GLN A 413 7.20 -23.31 -24.24
CA GLN A 413 7.85 -24.47 -23.65
C GLN A 413 9.25 -24.63 -24.23
N TYR A 414 10.20 -25.06 -23.40
CA TYR A 414 11.56 -25.38 -23.83
C TYR A 414 12.18 -26.49 -22.97
N GLN A 415 13.29 -27.06 -23.44
CA GLN A 415 14.05 -28.06 -22.69
C GLN A 415 15.39 -27.47 -22.27
N GLN A 416 15.78 -27.72 -21.02
CA GLN A 416 17.09 -27.35 -20.50
C GLN A 416 17.47 -28.27 -19.34
N ASP A 417 18.74 -28.66 -19.24
CA ASP A 417 19.28 -29.44 -18.11
C ASP A 417 18.49 -30.72 -17.79
N GLY A 418 17.96 -31.37 -18.84
CA GLY A 418 17.14 -32.58 -18.71
C GLY A 418 15.74 -32.38 -18.13
N ALA A 419 15.28 -31.13 -18.02
CA ALA A 419 13.93 -30.75 -17.58
C ALA A 419 13.15 -30.04 -18.70
N ILE A 420 11.83 -30.08 -18.60
CA ILE A 420 10.91 -29.32 -19.46
C ILE A 420 10.49 -28.07 -18.70
N TYR A 421 10.65 -26.92 -19.33
CA TYR A 421 10.22 -25.63 -18.81
C TYR A 421 8.94 -25.17 -19.50
N LYS A 422 7.96 -24.69 -18.75
CA LYS A 422 6.66 -24.23 -19.26
C LYS A 422 6.28 -22.88 -18.67
N ILE A 423 5.75 -22.00 -19.50
CA ILE A 423 5.29 -20.66 -19.09
C ILE A 423 3.96 -20.36 -19.78
N TRP A 424 2.94 -20.04 -18.98
CA TRP A 424 1.70 -19.39 -19.43
C TRP A 424 1.85 -17.90 -19.20
N ILE A 425 1.88 -17.14 -20.28
CA ILE A 425 2.36 -15.76 -20.31
C ILE A 425 1.21 -14.80 -20.02
N GLU A 426 1.47 -13.89 -19.07
CA GLU A 426 0.72 -12.66 -18.94
C GLU A 426 1.37 -11.57 -19.80
N ASN A 427 0.61 -11.07 -20.76
CA ASN A 427 0.93 -9.94 -21.62
C ASN A 427 -0.30 -9.06 -21.85
N GLU A 428 -0.13 -7.98 -22.60
CA GLU A 428 -1.15 -6.99 -22.93
C GLU A 428 -2.40 -7.65 -23.52
N LYS A 429 -2.24 -8.64 -24.42
CA LYS A 429 -3.36 -9.37 -25.03
C LYS A 429 -4.16 -10.19 -24.02
N SER A 430 -3.48 -10.89 -23.11
CA SER A 430 -4.14 -11.67 -22.06
C SER A 430 -4.80 -10.78 -20.98
N LEU A 431 -4.16 -9.66 -20.61
CA LEU A 431 -4.70 -8.70 -19.67
C LEU A 431 -5.88 -7.95 -20.25
N ASP A 432 -5.87 -7.57 -21.53
CA ASP A 432 -7.00 -6.94 -22.23
C ASP A 432 -8.28 -7.78 -22.06
N LYS A 433 -8.18 -9.09 -22.30
CA LYS A 433 -9.32 -10.02 -22.15
C LYS A 433 -9.86 -10.04 -20.72
N LYS A 434 -8.99 -9.98 -19.70
CA LYS A 434 -9.40 -9.98 -18.29
C LYS A 434 -9.97 -8.63 -17.87
N ILE A 435 -9.37 -7.52 -18.30
CA ILE A 435 -9.84 -6.16 -18.03
C ILE A 435 -11.24 -5.96 -18.62
N ASN A 436 -11.54 -6.54 -19.80
CA ASN A 436 -12.88 -6.49 -20.39
C ASN A 436 -13.97 -7.15 -19.49
N LEU A 437 -13.60 -7.99 -18.52
CA LEU A 437 -14.55 -8.53 -17.53
C LEU A 437 -15.10 -7.43 -16.60
N VAL A 438 -14.33 -6.35 -16.37
CA VAL A 438 -14.78 -5.20 -15.56
C VAL A 438 -16.01 -4.55 -16.19
N GLU A 439 -15.99 -4.31 -17.49
CA GLU A 439 -17.15 -3.77 -18.20
C GLU A 439 -18.27 -4.81 -18.30
N LYS A 440 -17.94 -6.04 -18.68
CA LYS A 440 -18.92 -7.14 -18.86
C LYS A 440 -19.79 -7.36 -17.62
N TYR A 441 -19.20 -7.31 -16.43
CA TYR A 441 -19.90 -7.55 -15.16
C TYR A 441 -20.16 -6.27 -14.35
N ASN A 442 -19.81 -5.10 -14.90
CA ASN A 442 -19.88 -3.80 -14.21
C ASN A 442 -19.19 -3.82 -12.83
N LEU A 443 -17.96 -4.33 -12.79
CA LEU A 443 -17.14 -4.43 -11.58
C LEU A 443 -16.66 -3.04 -11.13
N ALA A 444 -16.32 -2.89 -9.85
CA ALA A 444 -15.80 -1.66 -9.26
C ALA A 444 -14.47 -1.20 -9.89
N GLY A 445 -13.67 -2.13 -10.44
CA GLY A 445 -12.39 -1.82 -11.07
C GLY A 445 -11.41 -3.00 -11.05
N VAL A 446 -10.11 -2.70 -11.04
CA VAL A 446 -9.02 -3.67 -10.96
C VAL A 446 -8.02 -3.36 -9.84
N ALA A 447 -7.36 -4.39 -9.34
CA ALA A 447 -6.19 -4.31 -8.47
C ALA A 447 -5.10 -5.25 -8.98
N ALA A 448 -3.84 -4.83 -9.03
CA ALA A 448 -2.78 -5.62 -9.64
C ALA A 448 -1.66 -6.02 -8.67
N TRP A 449 -1.32 -7.31 -8.65
CA TRP A 449 -0.17 -7.85 -7.92
C TRP A 449 0.99 -8.12 -8.90
N ARG A 450 2.06 -7.32 -8.91
CA ARG A 450 2.34 -6.20 -8.02
C ARG A 450 3.18 -5.15 -8.72
N LYS A 451 3.27 -3.97 -8.10
CA LYS A 451 4.07 -2.86 -8.62
C LYS A 451 5.52 -3.27 -8.86
N GLY A 452 6.04 -2.87 -10.01
CA GLY A 452 7.41 -3.15 -10.48
C GLY A 452 7.55 -4.48 -11.20
N PHE A 453 6.49 -5.26 -11.37
CA PHE A 453 6.53 -6.48 -12.16
C PHE A 453 5.97 -6.31 -13.57
N GLU A 454 5.10 -5.32 -13.77
CA GLU A 454 4.48 -4.98 -15.04
C GLU A 454 5.47 -4.50 -16.11
N LYS A 455 4.98 -4.46 -17.36
CA LYS A 455 5.55 -3.61 -18.42
C LYS A 455 4.85 -2.24 -18.40
N PRO A 456 5.52 -1.13 -18.78
CA PRO A 456 4.92 0.20 -18.80
C PRO A 456 3.61 0.30 -19.61
N GLU A 457 3.50 -0.46 -20.70
CA GLU A 457 2.37 -0.49 -21.64
C GLU A 457 1.07 -0.95 -20.97
N VAL A 458 1.16 -1.74 -19.90
CA VAL A 458 -0.01 -2.22 -19.15
C VAL A 458 -0.79 -1.07 -18.53
N TRP A 459 -0.12 -0.02 -18.07
CA TRP A 459 -0.80 1.16 -17.51
C TRP A 459 -1.56 1.94 -18.59
N GLN A 460 -1.02 2.01 -19.81
CA GLN A 460 -1.71 2.63 -20.94
C GLN A 460 -2.96 1.84 -21.31
N LEU A 461 -2.87 0.51 -21.38
CA LEU A 461 -4.01 -0.37 -21.61
C LEU A 461 -5.12 -0.15 -20.56
N LEU A 462 -4.75 -0.01 -19.28
CA LEU A 462 -5.72 0.27 -18.21
C LEU A 462 -6.40 1.64 -18.38
N GLU A 463 -5.65 2.67 -18.78
CA GLU A 463 -6.20 4.02 -19.02
C GLU A 463 -7.21 3.98 -20.17
N GLU A 464 -6.82 3.36 -21.28
CA GLU A 464 -7.66 3.19 -22.46
C GLU A 464 -8.95 2.40 -22.17
N LYS A 465 -8.92 1.44 -21.24
CA LYS A 465 -10.08 0.58 -20.96
C LYS A 465 -10.99 1.10 -19.86
N LEU A 466 -10.42 1.75 -18.85
CA LEU A 466 -11.15 2.11 -17.63
C LEU A 466 -11.45 3.61 -17.51
N ASN A 467 -10.68 4.48 -18.18
CA ASN A 467 -10.83 5.94 -18.10
C ASN A 467 -11.29 6.62 -19.40
N SER A 468 -11.26 5.93 -20.55
CA SER A 468 -11.65 6.46 -21.87
C SER A 468 -13.13 6.85 -22.03
N LYS A 469 -13.96 6.70 -20.97
CA LYS A 469 -15.39 7.03 -20.99
C LYS A 469 -15.77 8.32 -20.26
N VAL A 470 -14.82 9.13 -19.79
CA VAL A 470 -15.15 10.52 -19.41
C VAL A 470 -15.24 11.33 -20.72
N PRO A 471 -16.42 11.77 -21.18
CA PRO A 471 -16.47 12.73 -22.27
C PRO A 471 -15.71 13.96 -21.81
N GLU A 472 -14.78 14.45 -22.64
CA GLU A 472 -14.17 15.76 -22.41
C GLU A 472 -15.29 16.75 -22.08
N GLU A 473 -15.23 17.37 -20.90
CA GLU A 473 -16.06 18.53 -20.61
C GLU A 473 -15.82 19.51 -21.75
N THR A 474 -16.82 19.67 -22.61
CA THR A 474 -16.83 20.70 -23.64
C THR A 474 -16.75 22.01 -22.89
N THR A 475 -15.53 22.54 -22.80
CA THR A 475 -15.26 23.83 -22.21
C THR A 475 -15.81 24.85 -23.21
N THR A 476 -17.11 25.11 -23.13
CA THR A 476 -17.69 26.28 -23.77
C THR A 476 -17.05 27.49 -23.11
N CYS A 477 -16.06 28.06 -23.78
CA CYS A 477 -15.48 29.35 -23.48
C CYS A 477 -16.60 30.39 -23.37
N ILE A 478 -17.06 30.66 -22.16
CA ILE A 478 -17.87 31.84 -21.86
C ILE A 478 -16.96 33.04 -22.10
N LYS A 479 -17.13 33.67 -23.27
CA LYS A 479 -16.51 34.97 -23.57
C LYS A 479 -16.91 35.95 -22.48
N LYS A 480 -15.93 36.41 -21.69
CA LYS A 480 -16.08 37.53 -20.75
C LYS A 480 -16.72 38.73 -21.48
N PRO A 481 -17.72 39.40 -20.91
CA PRO A 481 -18.28 40.60 -21.51
C PRO A 481 -17.22 41.71 -21.53
N LYS A 482 -17.03 42.32 -22.70
CA LYS A 482 -16.17 43.51 -22.88
C LYS A 482 -16.66 44.62 -21.95
N LYS A 483 -15.81 45.07 -21.02
CA LYS A 483 -16.00 46.32 -20.28
C LYS A 483 -16.15 47.47 -21.30
N LYS A 484 -17.32 48.08 -21.35
CA LYS A 484 -17.51 49.38 -22.02
C LYS A 484 -16.87 50.46 -21.14
N ASN A 485 -15.83 51.11 -21.66
CA ASN A 485 -15.34 52.37 -21.12
C ASN A 485 -16.44 53.44 -21.24
N LYS A 486 -17.04 53.84 -20.13
CA LYS A 486 -17.76 55.11 -20.05
C LYS A 486 -16.72 56.21 -19.81
N LYS A 487 -16.52 57.05 -20.84
CA LYS A 487 -15.91 58.36 -20.69
C LYS A 487 -16.76 59.19 -19.73
N SER A 488 -16.13 59.72 -18.69
CA SER A 488 -16.66 60.84 -17.92
C SER A 488 -16.50 62.10 -18.77
N THR A 489 -17.59 62.81 -19.00
CA THR A 489 -17.59 64.19 -19.50
C THR A 489 -18.26 65.05 -18.45
N MET A 490 -17.58 66.12 -18.08
CA MET A 490 -18.02 67.16 -17.16
C MET A 490 -19.41 67.72 -17.54
N LEU A 491 -20.25 67.91 -16.53
CA LEU A 491 -20.91 69.17 -16.19
C LEU A 491 -21.36 69.12 -14.73
#